data_AF-A0A2S9SHC5-F1
#
_entry.id   AF-A0A2S9SHC5-F1
#
_cell.length_a   1.000
_cell.length_b   1.000
_cell.length_c   1.000
_cell.angle_alpha   90.00
_cell.angle_beta   90.00
_cell.angle_gamma   90.00
#
_symmetry.space_group_name_H-M   'P 1'
#
loop_
_entity.id
_entity.type
_entity.pdbx_description
1 polymer ?
#
loop_
_entity_poly.entity_id
_entity_poly.type
_entity_poly.pdbx_seq_one_letter_code
_entity_poly.pdbx_strand_id
1 'polypeptide(L)'
;MNNKNCTLFSLFCVIIGSLFTSQFSIAENDSSAVTYIDSEDKKAFNSDVSNNDAQKLAQSIEFKVYKIDETTSSESIYESPAGICQGFKITRGVDYTNSTYHYLSPDNRGEFYGSVAGATIYNQKDPQNLSYVPVYSITDKDLSKRIQAQENKKLKETAINHISEGIAVLNDVICK
;
A
#
# COMPACT_ATOMS: atom_id res chain seq x y z
N MET A 1 56.59 31.23 -12.58
CA MET A 1 55.84 30.98 -13.83
C MET A 1 54.35 30.97 -13.50
N ASN A 2 53.62 31.96 -14.05
CA ASN A 2 52.15 32.12 -14.21
C ASN A 2 51.23 31.49 -13.15
N ASN A 3 50.63 32.22 -12.20
CA ASN A 3 49.69 33.34 -12.29
C ASN A 3 48.46 33.06 -13.18
N LYS A 4 47.29 32.92 -12.55
CA LYS A 4 46.00 33.43 -13.06
C LYS A 4 44.99 33.55 -11.90
N ASN A 5 44.81 34.82 -11.51
CA ASN A 5 43.72 35.33 -10.68
C ASN A 5 42.35 35.03 -11.28
N CYS A 6 41.34 34.84 -10.42
CA CYS A 6 39.95 35.08 -10.77
C CYS A 6 39.30 35.94 -9.70
N THR A 7 39.31 37.25 -9.94
CA THR A 7 38.52 38.26 -9.24
C THR A 7 37.13 38.35 -9.86
N LEU A 8 36.11 38.26 -9.00
CA LEU A 8 34.90 39.10 -8.91
C LEU A 8 34.30 39.67 -10.22
N PHE A 9 33.07 39.29 -10.57
CA PHE A 9 31.93 40.19 -10.81
C PHE A 9 30.65 39.41 -11.15
N SER A 10 29.56 39.72 -10.42
CA SER A 10 28.22 39.98 -10.95
C SER A 10 27.53 38.97 -11.88
N LEU A 11 26.44 38.34 -11.43
CA LEU A 11 25.07 38.67 -11.84
C LEU A 11 24.08 37.67 -11.20
N PHE A 12 22.91 38.19 -10.83
CA PHE A 12 21.68 37.45 -10.62
C PHE A 12 21.52 36.28 -11.62
N CYS A 13 21.45 35.05 -11.12
CA CYS A 13 20.88 33.91 -11.85
C CYS A 13 19.89 33.18 -10.93
N VAL A 14 18.64 33.62 -11.07
CA VAL A 14 17.44 32.80 -11.24
C VAL A 14 17.27 31.59 -10.32
N ILE A 15 16.28 31.73 -9.44
CA ILE A 15 15.52 30.66 -8.82
C ILE A 15 15.07 29.65 -9.89
N ILE A 16 15.56 28.42 -9.80
CA ILE A 16 14.74 27.24 -10.04
C ILE A 16 15.05 26.31 -8.88
N GLY A 17 14.21 26.38 -7.84
CA GLY A 17 14.14 25.30 -6.87
C GLY A 17 13.84 24.02 -7.65
N SER A 18 14.82 23.13 -7.69
CA SER A 18 14.62 21.76 -8.13
C SER A 18 13.56 21.17 -7.20
N LEU A 19 12.32 21.16 -7.70
CA LEU A 19 11.31 20.22 -7.27
C LEU A 19 11.97 18.85 -7.38
N PHE A 20 12.38 18.31 -6.23
CA PHE A 20 12.57 16.89 -6.05
C PHE A 20 11.21 16.25 -6.35
N THR A 21 10.92 16.01 -7.63
CA THR A 21 10.02 14.93 -7.99
C THR A 21 10.82 13.67 -7.72
N SER A 22 10.68 13.15 -6.51
CA SER A 22 10.92 11.73 -6.27
C SER A 22 9.96 10.99 -7.21
N GLN A 23 10.43 10.67 -8.41
CA GLN A 23 9.77 9.66 -9.21
C GLN A 23 9.85 8.39 -8.36
N PHE A 24 8.71 8.02 -7.77
CA PHE A 24 8.49 6.70 -7.22
C PHE A 24 8.62 5.73 -8.40
N SER A 25 9.84 5.26 -8.64
CA SER A 25 10.08 4.08 -9.45
C SER A 25 9.72 2.90 -8.56
N ILE A 26 8.52 2.35 -8.74
CA ILE A 26 8.24 1.00 -8.25
C ILE A 26 9.18 0.10 -9.05
N ALA A 27 10.26 -0.34 -8.41
CA ALA A 27 11.12 -1.36 -8.95
C ALA A 27 10.31 -2.67 -8.97
N GLU A 28 9.75 -2.97 -10.14
CA GLU A 28 9.11 -4.23 -10.46
C GLU A 28 10.21 -5.30 -10.63
N ASN A 29 10.73 -5.82 -9.52
CA ASN A 29 11.40 -7.11 -9.52
C ASN A 29 11.46 -7.71 -8.10
N ASP A 30 10.39 -8.39 -7.73
CA ASP A 30 10.38 -9.54 -6.81
C ASP A 30 9.16 -10.38 -7.18
N SER A 31 9.29 -11.71 -7.14
CA SER A 31 8.29 -12.71 -7.53
C SER A 31 7.05 -12.69 -6.61
N SER A 32 6.36 -11.56 -6.51
CA SER A 32 5.17 -11.39 -5.72
C SER A 32 3.95 -11.84 -6.53
N ALA A 33 3.22 -12.81 -5.98
CA ALA A 33 1.97 -13.27 -6.58
C ALA A 33 0.81 -12.43 -6.01
N VAL A 34 0.04 -11.79 -6.90
CA VAL A 34 -1.19 -11.09 -6.54
C VAL A 34 -2.40 -11.91 -6.97
N THR A 35 -3.33 -12.17 -6.05
CA THR A 35 -4.56 -12.93 -6.30
C THR A 35 -5.76 -12.18 -5.77
N TYR A 36 -6.79 -12.02 -6.61
CA TYR A 36 -8.06 -11.40 -6.22
C TYR A 36 -9.09 -12.51 -6.00
N ILE A 37 -9.89 -12.44 -4.95
CA ILE A 37 -10.91 -13.44 -4.62
C ILE A 37 -12.24 -12.73 -4.37
N ASP A 38 -13.24 -13.07 -5.18
CA ASP A 38 -14.62 -12.70 -4.84
C ASP A 38 -15.11 -13.60 -3.70
N SER A 39 -15.53 -12.99 -2.60
CA SER A 39 -15.93 -13.71 -1.39
C SER A 39 -17.27 -14.44 -1.55
N GLU A 40 -18.15 -13.95 -2.43
CA GLU A 40 -19.46 -14.57 -2.70
C GLU A 40 -19.30 -15.82 -3.57
N ASP A 41 -18.67 -15.69 -4.74
CA ASP A 41 -18.47 -16.81 -5.68
C ASP A 41 -17.27 -17.72 -5.32
N LYS A 42 -16.45 -17.33 -4.34
CA LYS A 42 -15.15 -17.97 -3.98
C LYS A 42 -14.22 -18.15 -5.18
N LYS A 43 -14.37 -17.31 -6.20
CA LYS A 43 -13.62 -17.39 -7.44
C LYS A 43 -12.33 -16.57 -7.30
N ALA A 44 -11.20 -17.20 -7.60
CA ALA A 44 -9.91 -16.53 -7.67
C ALA A 44 -9.64 -16.01 -9.10
N PHE A 45 -9.02 -14.83 -9.17
CA PHE A 45 -8.57 -14.18 -10.40
C PHE A 45 -7.06 -13.94 -10.32
N ASN A 46 -6.39 -14.08 -11.47
CA ASN A 46 -4.95 -13.89 -11.58
C ASN A 46 -4.58 -12.39 -11.46
N SER A 47 -3.28 -12.09 -11.37
CA SER A 47 -2.74 -10.72 -11.38
C SER A 47 -3.17 -9.90 -12.61
N ASP A 48 -3.32 -10.56 -13.76
CA ASP A 48 -3.89 -9.99 -14.97
C ASP A 48 -5.43 -10.10 -14.95
N VAL A 49 -6.07 -9.19 -14.21
CA VAL A 49 -7.54 -9.15 -14.11
C VAL A 49 -8.13 -8.71 -15.45
N SER A 50 -8.95 -9.56 -16.07
CA SER A 50 -9.68 -9.22 -17.30
C SER A 50 -10.79 -8.20 -17.03
N ASN A 51 -11.24 -7.46 -18.04
CA ASN A 51 -12.36 -6.51 -17.88
C ASN A 51 -13.64 -7.16 -17.32
N ASN A 52 -13.92 -8.42 -17.71
CA ASN A 52 -15.08 -9.16 -17.21
C ASN A 52 -14.91 -9.53 -15.73
N ASP A 53 -13.72 -9.96 -15.34
CA ASP A 53 -13.42 -10.30 -13.95
C ASP A 53 -13.42 -9.04 -13.07
N ALA A 54 -12.86 -7.92 -13.55
CA ALA A 54 -12.94 -6.62 -12.90
C ALA A 54 -14.39 -6.16 -12.72
N GLN A 55 -15.25 -6.34 -13.73
CA GLN A 55 -16.67 -5.99 -13.64
C GLN A 55 -17.41 -6.81 -12.58
N LYS A 56 -17.06 -8.09 -12.40
CA LYS A 56 -17.64 -8.92 -11.33
C LYS A 56 -17.20 -8.43 -9.95
N LEU A 57 -15.90 -8.23 -9.76
CA LEU A 57 -15.34 -7.67 -8.53
C LEU A 57 -15.88 -6.26 -8.23
N ALA A 58 -16.18 -5.47 -9.25
CA ALA A 58 -16.75 -4.14 -9.11
C ALA A 58 -18.16 -4.14 -8.52
N GLN A 59 -18.93 -5.22 -8.73
CA GLN A 59 -20.31 -5.37 -8.30
C GLN A 59 -20.45 -6.18 -7.02
N SER A 60 -19.42 -6.92 -6.61
CA SER A 60 -19.46 -7.71 -5.38
C SER A 60 -19.60 -6.82 -4.15
N ILE A 61 -20.16 -7.37 -3.08
CA ILE A 61 -20.26 -6.67 -1.79
C ILE A 61 -18.98 -6.80 -0.97
N GLU A 62 -18.16 -7.81 -1.27
CA GLU A 62 -16.86 -8.05 -0.67
C GLU A 62 -15.91 -8.66 -1.71
N PHE A 63 -14.65 -8.26 -1.70
CA PHE A 63 -13.58 -9.09 -2.28
C PHE A 63 -12.28 -8.94 -1.51
N LYS A 64 -11.38 -9.90 -1.72
CA LYS A 64 -10.08 -9.95 -1.07
C LYS A 64 -8.95 -9.90 -2.09
N VAL A 65 -7.83 -9.30 -1.70
CA VAL A 65 -6.60 -9.25 -2.48
C VAL A 65 -5.46 -9.79 -1.64
N TYR A 66 -4.83 -10.85 -2.11
CA TYR A 66 -3.65 -11.42 -1.50
C TYR A 66 -2.42 -10.99 -2.28
N LYS A 67 -1.39 -10.51 -1.59
CA LYS A 67 -0.04 -10.34 -2.16
C LYS A 67 0.92 -11.16 -1.31
N ILE A 68 1.63 -12.10 -1.92
CA ILE A 68 2.53 -13.01 -1.22
C ILE A 68 3.88 -13.03 -1.94
N ASP A 69 4.95 -12.87 -1.18
CA ASP A 69 6.33 -13.15 -1.59
C ASP A 69 7.01 -14.05 -0.54
N GLU A 70 8.32 -14.27 -0.66
CA GLU A 70 9.07 -15.18 0.22
C GLU A 70 9.09 -14.74 1.69
N THR A 71 9.02 -13.43 1.95
CA THR A 71 9.22 -12.85 3.29
C THR A 71 8.09 -11.94 3.74
N THR A 72 7.11 -11.69 2.87
CA THR A 72 5.97 -10.83 3.13
C THR A 72 4.68 -11.49 2.66
N SER A 73 3.61 -11.27 3.40
CA SER A 73 2.26 -11.57 2.94
C SER A 73 1.31 -10.48 3.36
N SER A 74 0.38 -10.12 2.49
CA SER A 74 -0.71 -9.23 2.82
C SER A 74 -2.06 -9.77 2.34
N GLU A 75 -3.11 -9.43 3.10
CA GLU A 75 -4.51 -9.62 2.74
C GLU A 75 -5.19 -8.25 2.83
N SER A 76 -5.81 -7.82 1.73
CA SER A 76 -6.65 -6.63 1.69
C SER A 76 -8.09 -7.06 1.49
N ILE A 77 -9.00 -6.55 2.32
CA ILE A 77 -10.44 -6.83 2.27
C ILE A 77 -11.13 -5.51 1.91
N TYR A 78 -12.04 -5.58 0.94
CA TYR A 78 -12.86 -4.48 0.48
C TYR A 78 -14.31 -4.86 0.70
N GLU A 79 -15.07 -4.03 1.41
CA GLU A 79 -16.47 -4.29 1.74
C GLU A 79 -17.34 -3.08 1.43
N SER A 80 -18.43 -3.29 0.70
CA SER A 80 -19.46 -2.27 0.49
C SER A 80 -20.82 -2.92 0.18
N PRO A 81 -21.85 -2.74 1.05
CA PRO A 81 -23.18 -3.28 0.79
C PRO A 81 -23.86 -2.76 -0.49
N ALA A 82 -23.34 -1.66 -1.06
CA ALA A 82 -23.84 -1.09 -2.31
C ALA A 82 -23.20 -1.72 -3.57
N GLY A 83 -22.25 -2.64 -3.40
CA GLY A 83 -21.30 -3.07 -4.42
C GLY A 83 -20.03 -2.22 -4.37
N ILE A 84 -18.84 -2.81 -4.55
CA ILE A 84 -17.56 -2.11 -4.32
C ILE A 84 -17.44 -0.82 -5.11
N CYS A 85 -17.58 -0.86 -6.44
CA CYS A 85 -17.34 0.33 -7.25
C CYS A 85 -18.45 1.35 -7.12
N GLN A 86 -19.69 0.91 -6.88
CA GLN A 86 -20.77 1.81 -6.58
C GLN A 86 -20.51 2.52 -5.24
N GLY A 87 -20.11 1.81 -4.20
CA GLY A 87 -19.72 2.34 -2.90
C GLY A 87 -18.56 3.33 -2.98
N PHE A 88 -17.51 2.97 -3.74
CA PHE A 88 -16.31 3.77 -3.91
C PHE A 88 -16.53 5.06 -4.71
N LYS A 89 -17.35 5.00 -5.78
CA LYS A 89 -17.66 6.15 -6.65
C LYS A 89 -18.70 7.10 -6.03
N ILE A 90 -19.56 6.62 -5.13
CA ILE A 90 -20.53 7.45 -4.42
C ILE A 90 -20.06 7.80 -2.99
N THR A 91 -20.85 8.59 -2.27
CA THR A 91 -20.50 9.04 -0.91
C THR A 91 -20.63 7.98 0.18
N ARG A 92 -20.97 6.72 -0.13
CA ARG A 92 -21.14 5.64 0.85
C ARG A 92 -19.81 5.04 1.31
N GLY A 93 -18.82 4.96 0.42
CA GLY A 93 -17.49 4.44 0.72
C GLY A 93 -17.40 2.92 0.63
N VAL A 94 -16.16 2.45 0.73
CA VAL A 94 -15.78 1.05 0.86
C VAL A 94 -14.99 0.91 2.14
N ASP A 95 -15.41 0.02 3.02
CA ASP A 95 -14.61 -0.33 4.18
C ASP A 95 -13.44 -1.19 3.72
N TYR A 96 -12.23 -0.74 4.02
CA TYR A 96 -10.99 -1.34 3.60
C TYR A 96 -10.18 -1.75 4.81
N THR A 97 -9.72 -3.00 4.82
CA THR A 97 -8.79 -3.52 5.83
C THR A 97 -7.61 -4.18 5.13
N ASN A 98 -6.38 -3.81 5.49
CA ASN A 98 -5.16 -4.46 5.03
C ASN A 98 -4.40 -5.04 6.21
N SER A 99 -4.16 -6.34 6.18
CA SER A 99 -3.27 -7.03 7.10
C SER A 99 -1.98 -7.36 6.38
N THR A 100 -0.84 -6.88 6.88
CA THR A 100 0.48 -7.13 6.30
C THR A 100 1.39 -7.79 7.33
N TYR A 101 2.17 -8.78 6.90
CA TYR A 101 3.11 -9.53 7.71
C TYR A 101 4.47 -9.60 7.02
N HIS A 102 5.53 -9.31 7.75
CA HIS A 102 6.93 -9.46 7.35
C HIS A 102 7.57 -10.53 8.24
N TYR A 103 7.92 -11.66 7.64
CA TYR A 103 8.52 -12.81 8.31
C TYR A 103 10.01 -12.58 8.53
N LEU A 104 10.51 -12.97 9.71
CA LEU A 104 11.94 -12.88 10.02
C LEU A 104 12.77 -13.92 9.26
N SER A 105 12.13 -15.01 8.82
CA SER A 105 12.73 -16.07 8.02
C SER A 105 11.66 -16.73 7.14
N PRO A 106 11.96 -17.07 5.88
CA PRO A 106 11.04 -17.80 5.00
C PRO A 106 10.54 -19.13 5.59
N ASP A 107 11.40 -19.82 6.35
CA ASP A 107 11.12 -21.14 6.92
C ASP A 107 10.33 -21.08 8.24
N ASN A 108 10.20 -19.89 8.84
CA ASN A 108 9.52 -19.70 10.12
C ASN A 108 8.50 -18.57 10.06
N ARG A 109 7.27 -18.91 9.64
CA ARG A 109 6.14 -17.96 9.60
C ARG A 109 5.58 -17.60 10.98
N GLY A 110 6.04 -18.25 12.05
CA GLY A 110 5.66 -17.93 13.43
C GLY A 110 6.35 -16.68 13.98
N GLU A 111 7.47 -16.27 13.36
CA GLU A 111 8.20 -15.06 13.73
C GLU A 111 8.04 -13.97 12.69
N PHE A 112 7.33 -12.90 13.05
CA PHE A 112 7.01 -11.80 12.16
C PHE A 112 6.78 -10.49 12.89
N TYR A 113 6.84 -9.40 12.13
CA TYR A 113 6.24 -8.12 12.48
C TYR A 113 5.32 -7.68 11.35
N GLY A 114 4.33 -6.86 11.65
CA GLY A 114 3.31 -6.54 10.68
C GLY A 114 2.34 -5.48 11.19
N SER A 115 1.24 -5.31 10.48
CA SER A 115 0.20 -4.38 10.87
C SER A 115 -1.16 -4.73 10.29
N VAL A 116 -2.19 -4.14 10.91
CA VAL A 116 -3.54 -4.06 10.36
C VAL A 116 -3.87 -2.58 10.18
N ALA A 117 -4.06 -2.16 8.93
CA ALA A 117 -4.55 -0.83 8.58
C ALA A 117 -6.01 -0.93 8.16
N GLY A 118 -6.85 0.00 8.62
CA GLY A 118 -8.26 0.06 8.24
C GLY A 118 -8.70 1.48 7.93
N ALA A 119 -9.58 1.66 6.95
CA ALA A 119 -10.23 2.93 6.67
C ALA A 119 -11.49 2.73 5.83
N THR A 120 -12.38 3.71 5.84
CA THR A 120 -13.41 3.84 4.80
C THR A 120 -12.84 4.68 3.66
N ILE A 121 -12.73 4.11 2.46
CA ILE A 121 -12.10 4.74 1.28
C ILE A 121 -13.13 5.20 0.23
N TYR A 122 -12.77 6.26 -0.50
CA TYR A 122 -13.62 6.94 -1.49
C TYR A 122 -12.79 7.37 -2.72
N ASN A 123 -13.43 7.61 -3.86
CA ASN A 123 -12.71 8.10 -5.05
C ASN A 123 -12.38 9.60 -5.03
N GLN A 124 -13.17 10.42 -4.30
CA GLN A 124 -13.15 11.89 -4.38
C GLN A 124 -13.08 12.56 -3.00
N LYS A 125 -12.83 11.80 -1.94
CA LYS A 125 -12.74 12.30 -0.57
C LYS A 125 -11.60 11.62 0.16
N ASP A 126 -11.07 12.31 1.15
CA ASP A 126 -10.07 11.73 2.04
C ASP A 126 -10.65 10.50 2.77
N PRO A 127 -9.82 9.46 3.00
CA PRO A 127 -10.22 8.31 3.79
C PRO A 127 -10.71 8.71 5.18
N GLN A 128 -11.76 8.04 5.64
CA GLN A 128 -12.32 8.23 6.98
C GLN A 128 -12.06 7.01 7.85
N ASN A 129 -12.26 7.15 9.16
CA ASN A 129 -12.12 6.05 10.12
C ASN A 129 -10.75 5.34 10.04
N LEU A 130 -9.69 6.10 9.74
CA LEU A 130 -8.34 5.56 9.64
C LEU A 130 -7.92 4.93 10.98
N SER A 131 -7.52 3.67 10.93
CA SER A 131 -6.99 2.90 12.04
C SER A 131 -5.71 2.18 11.59
N TYR A 132 -4.79 2.01 12.53
CA TYR A 132 -3.55 1.29 12.32
C TYR A 132 -3.12 0.62 13.61
N VAL A 133 -2.89 -0.69 13.55
CA VAL A 133 -2.48 -1.50 14.69
C VAL A 133 -1.25 -2.31 14.28
N PRO A 134 -0.05 -2.03 14.83
CA PRO A 134 1.10 -2.88 14.59
C PRO A 134 0.97 -4.19 15.37
N VAL A 135 1.45 -5.28 14.78
CA VAL A 135 1.42 -6.63 15.35
C VAL A 135 2.82 -7.22 15.34
N TYR A 136 3.22 -7.85 16.44
CA TYR A 136 4.55 -8.45 16.57
C TYR A 136 4.43 -9.85 17.18
N SER A 137 5.03 -10.83 16.51
CA SER A 137 5.26 -12.17 17.03
C SER A 137 6.75 -12.44 16.91
N ILE A 138 7.53 -12.07 17.94
CA ILE A 138 9.00 -12.19 17.91
C ILE A 138 9.45 -12.72 19.26
N THR A 139 10.13 -13.87 19.25
CA THR A 139 10.57 -14.53 20.49
C THR A 139 11.74 -13.80 21.13
N ASP A 140 12.71 -13.35 20.33
CA ASP A 140 13.84 -12.55 20.78
C ASP A 140 13.36 -11.16 21.24
N LYS A 141 13.47 -10.91 22.55
CA LYS A 141 12.99 -9.67 23.18
C LYS A 141 13.78 -8.43 22.75
N ASP A 142 15.08 -8.55 22.50
CA ASP A 142 15.92 -7.42 22.13
C ASP A 142 15.79 -7.09 20.65
N LEU A 143 15.61 -8.10 19.80
CA LEU A 143 15.19 -7.91 18.42
C LEU A 143 13.79 -7.27 18.35
N SER A 144 12.83 -7.79 19.12
CA SER A 144 11.46 -7.26 19.17
C SER A 144 11.44 -5.77 19.54
N LYS A 145 12.17 -5.37 20.59
CA LYS A 145 12.28 -3.96 20.98
C LYS A 145 12.88 -3.08 19.88
N ARG A 146 13.91 -3.58 19.18
CA ARG A 146 14.57 -2.83 18.10
C ARG A 146 13.62 -2.62 16.92
N ILE A 147 12.94 -3.67 16.48
CA ILE A 147 11.96 -3.61 15.38
C ILE A 147 10.80 -2.69 15.75
N GLN A 148 10.21 -2.86 16.94
CA GLN A 148 9.16 -1.96 17.43
C GLN A 148 9.61 -0.49 17.42
N ALA A 149 10.82 -0.18 17.88
CA ALA A 149 11.34 1.18 17.88
C ALA A 149 11.57 1.75 16.46
N GLN A 150 11.83 0.90 15.48
CA GLN A 150 11.96 1.30 14.07
C GLN A 150 10.59 1.55 13.44
N GLU A 151 9.66 0.60 13.57
CA GLU A 151 8.30 0.68 13.03
C GLU A 151 7.50 1.83 13.64
N ASN A 152 7.67 2.07 14.95
CA ASN A 152 6.98 3.15 15.64
C ASN A 152 7.31 4.55 15.11
N LYS A 153 8.45 4.72 14.41
CA LYS A 153 8.81 6.00 13.78
C LYS A 153 8.03 6.29 12.50
N LYS A 154 7.48 5.25 11.86
CA LYS A 154 6.86 5.32 10.53
C LYS A 154 5.37 5.00 10.51
N LEU A 155 4.76 4.66 11.67
CA LEU A 155 3.37 4.19 11.77
C LEU A 155 2.38 4.99 10.91
N LYS A 156 2.42 6.33 11.01
CA LYS A 156 1.49 7.19 10.28
C LYS A 156 1.69 7.10 8.77
N GLU A 157 2.94 7.09 8.32
CA GLU A 157 3.28 6.99 6.90
C GLU A 157 2.90 5.61 6.35
N THR A 158 3.25 4.53 7.06
CA THR A 158 2.89 3.16 6.70
C THR A 158 1.38 2.98 6.59
N ALA A 159 0.61 3.51 7.54
CA ALA A 159 -0.85 3.48 7.49
C ALA A 159 -1.38 4.16 6.21
N ILE A 160 -0.92 5.38 5.92
CA ILE A 160 -1.36 6.14 4.74
C ILE A 160 -1.00 5.40 3.45
N ASN A 161 0.18 4.80 3.37
CA ASN A 161 0.63 4.05 2.19
C ASN A 161 -0.26 2.83 1.94
N HIS A 162 -0.57 2.04 2.97
CA HIS A 162 -1.46 0.88 2.81
C HIS A 162 -2.88 1.26 2.36
N ILE A 163 -3.42 2.37 2.86
CA ILE A 163 -4.72 2.89 2.39
C ILE A 163 -4.62 3.39 0.94
N SER A 164 -3.54 4.09 0.60
CA SER A 164 -3.35 4.63 -0.75
C SER A 164 -3.19 3.54 -1.80
N GLU A 165 -2.46 2.46 -1.48
CA GLU A 165 -2.39 1.26 -2.32
C GLU A 165 -3.78 0.63 -2.52
N GLY A 166 -4.58 0.56 -1.45
CA GLY A 166 -5.94 0.05 -1.51
C GLY A 166 -6.82 0.85 -2.47
N ILE A 167 -6.73 2.18 -2.41
CA ILE A 167 -7.40 3.12 -3.32
C ILE A 167 -6.92 2.94 -4.76
N ALA A 168 -5.61 2.78 -4.99
CA ALA A 168 -5.04 2.59 -6.31
C ALA A 168 -5.58 1.31 -6.97
N VAL A 169 -5.71 0.20 -6.23
CA VAL A 169 -6.34 -1.03 -6.76
C VAL A 169 -7.77 -0.76 -7.25
N LEU A 170 -8.57 0.00 -6.50
CA LEU A 170 -9.91 0.35 -6.95
C LEU A 170 -9.89 1.27 -8.16
N ASN A 171 -9.09 2.33 -8.17
CA ASN A 171 -9.03 3.27 -9.30
C ASN A 171 -8.48 2.64 -10.58
N ASP A 172 -7.38 1.89 -10.46
CA ASP A 172 -6.52 1.53 -11.58
C ASP A 172 -6.73 0.10 -12.06
N VAL A 173 -7.53 -0.72 -11.36
CA VAL A 173 -7.77 -2.12 -11.72
C VAL A 173 -9.27 -2.44 -11.74
N ILE A 174 -9.97 -2.25 -10.62
CA ILE A 174 -11.32 -2.80 -10.44
C ILE A 174 -12.42 -1.85 -10.95
N CYS A 175 -12.33 -0.57 -10.62
CA CYS A 175 -13.39 0.43 -10.82
C CYS A 175 -13.12 1.40 -11.97
N LYS A 176 -12.34 0.97 -12.98
CA LYS A 176 -12.08 1.74 -14.20
C LYS A 176 -13.34 2.36 -14.81
#